data_AF-A0A1M3NUS1-F1
#
_entry.id   AF-A0A1M3NUS1-F1
#
_cell.length_a   1.000
_cell.length_b   1.000
_cell.length_c   1.000
_cell.angle_alpha   90.00
_cell.angle_beta   90.00
_cell.angle_gamma   90.00
#
_symmetry.space_group_name_H-M   'P 1'
#
loop_
_entity.id
_entity.type
_entity.pdbx_description
1 polymer ?
#
loop_
_entity_poly.entity_id
_entity_poly.type
_entity_poly.pdbx_seq_one_letter_code
_entity_poly.pdbx_strand_id
1 'polypeptide(L)'
;MGFGNLYERVNAELPDHAFKHVTPCGGGVFSVVKSDLLLVANSSNIGAYAAAAGLGLATGRVDLCHTAESDIELAHVGVGLGLVDGANGAGRAWCDGIPPAANAAVVEIMRNIVERSLEAEYVRKF
;
A
#
# COMPACT_ATOMS: atom_id res chain seq x y z
N MET A 1 -9.79 -2.87 8.92
CA MET A 1 -11.03 -2.38 8.26
C MET A 1 -11.03 -2.85 6.80
N GLY A 2 -12.19 -3.04 6.17
CA GLY A 2 -12.33 -3.42 4.75
C GLY A 2 -12.23 -4.92 4.43
N PHE A 3 -11.29 -5.63 5.08
CA PHE A 3 -11.11 -7.08 4.89
C PHE A 3 -12.33 -7.94 5.28
N GLY A 4 -13.36 -7.36 5.91
CA GLY A 4 -14.65 -8.01 6.12
C GLY A 4 -15.32 -8.49 4.82
N ASN A 5 -15.00 -7.86 3.68
CA ASN A 5 -15.48 -8.28 2.37
C ASN A 5 -14.96 -9.67 1.96
N LEU A 6 -13.82 -10.08 2.52
CA LEU A 6 -13.16 -11.35 2.24
C LEU A 6 -13.12 -12.28 3.46
N TYR A 7 -13.79 -11.93 4.56
CA TYR A 7 -13.66 -12.63 5.85
C TYR A 7 -13.82 -14.15 5.75
N GLU A 8 -14.90 -14.61 5.12
CA GLU A 8 -15.17 -16.04 4.97
C GLU A 8 -14.06 -16.75 4.19
N ARG A 9 -13.60 -16.11 3.11
CA ARG A 9 -12.56 -16.67 2.24
C ARG A 9 -11.22 -16.76 2.95
N VAL A 10 -10.76 -15.66 3.58
CA VAL A 10 -9.46 -15.67 4.28
C VAL A 10 -9.48 -16.62 5.47
N ASN A 11 -10.61 -16.76 6.17
CA ASN A 11 -10.73 -17.69 7.28
C ASN A 11 -10.76 -19.16 6.83
N ALA A 12 -11.24 -19.45 5.61
CA ALA A 12 -11.22 -20.79 5.03
C ALA A 12 -9.86 -21.15 4.41
N GLU A 13 -9.21 -20.20 3.72
CA GLU A 13 -7.94 -20.44 3.02
C GLU A 13 -6.71 -20.33 3.94
N LEU A 14 -6.78 -19.53 5.01
CA LEU A 14 -5.66 -19.26 5.92
C LEU A 14 -6.05 -19.53 7.39
N PRO A 15 -6.53 -20.74 7.74
CA PRO A 15 -7.06 -21.03 9.08
C PRO A 15 -6.00 -20.85 10.19
N ASP A 16 -4.73 -21.18 9.91
CA ASP A 16 -3.63 -21.05 10.87
C ASP A 16 -3.27 -19.60 11.16
N HIS A 17 -3.57 -18.68 10.22
CA HIS A 17 -3.32 -17.24 10.36
C HIS A 17 -4.51 -16.50 10.97
N ALA A 18 -5.62 -17.18 11.27
CA ALA A 18 -6.73 -16.57 11.98
C ALA A 18 -6.39 -16.32 13.45
N PHE A 19 -5.42 -17.04 14.04
CA PHE A 19 -5.00 -16.89 15.43
C PHE A 19 -6.14 -16.99 16.47
N LYS A 20 -7.22 -17.72 16.14
CA LYS A 20 -8.40 -17.87 17.01
C LYS A 20 -8.07 -18.36 18.42
N HIS A 21 -7.07 -19.24 18.52
CA HIS A 21 -6.63 -19.86 19.76
C HIS A 21 -5.91 -18.91 20.74
N VAL A 22 -5.39 -17.76 20.27
CA VAL A 22 -4.74 -16.73 21.12
C VAL A 22 -5.59 -15.47 21.32
N THR A 23 -6.65 -15.29 20.55
CA THR A 23 -7.55 -14.14 20.72
C THR A 23 -8.55 -14.39 21.85
N PRO A 24 -8.77 -13.45 22.79
CA PRO A 24 -9.72 -13.61 23.90
C PRO A 24 -11.16 -13.89 23.46
N CYS A 25 -11.55 -13.42 22.28
CA CYS A 25 -12.90 -13.61 21.73
C CYS A 25 -13.08 -14.92 20.96
N GLY A 26 -12.01 -15.68 20.68
CA GLY A 26 -12.04 -16.86 19.81
C GLY A 26 -12.34 -16.59 18.33
N GLY A 27 -12.61 -15.33 17.95
CA GLY A 27 -12.96 -14.93 16.58
C GLY A 27 -11.76 -14.76 15.64
N GLY A 28 -10.55 -14.69 16.20
CA GLY A 28 -9.33 -14.49 15.43
C GLY A 28 -9.05 -13.03 15.07
N VAL A 29 -7.99 -12.80 14.29
CA VAL A 29 -7.50 -11.45 13.94
C VAL A 29 -8.08 -10.88 12.66
N PHE A 30 -8.75 -11.69 11.83
CA PHE A 30 -9.31 -11.20 10.59
C PHE A 30 -10.45 -10.22 10.84
N SER A 31 -10.36 -9.04 10.22
CA SER A 31 -11.36 -7.98 10.36
C SER A 31 -12.71 -8.43 9.79
N VAL A 32 -13.77 -8.30 10.58
CA VAL A 32 -15.17 -8.48 10.13
C VAL A 32 -15.76 -7.21 9.51
N VAL A 33 -15.08 -6.07 9.65
CA VAL A 33 -15.58 -4.78 9.13
C VAL A 33 -15.45 -4.72 7.61
N LYS A 34 -16.59 -4.54 6.93
CA LYS A 34 -16.73 -4.43 5.48
C LYS A 34 -16.47 -3.01 4.97
N SER A 35 -16.29 -2.88 3.67
CA SER A 35 -16.22 -1.60 2.95
C SER A 35 -16.90 -1.72 1.58
N ASP A 36 -17.29 -0.61 0.97
CA ASP A 36 -17.88 -0.64 -0.38
C ASP A 36 -16.86 -1.09 -1.43
N LEU A 37 -15.61 -0.65 -1.28
CA LEU A 37 -14.48 -1.04 -2.11
C LEU A 37 -13.33 -1.54 -1.24
N LEU A 38 -12.63 -2.56 -1.71
CA LEU A 38 -11.44 -3.11 -1.05
C LEU A 38 -10.30 -3.19 -2.08
N LEU A 39 -9.21 -2.49 -1.80
CA LEU A 39 -7.96 -2.60 -2.55
C LEU A 39 -6.95 -3.35 -1.68
N VAL A 40 -6.54 -4.53 -2.13
CA VAL A 40 -5.51 -5.35 -1.47
C VAL A 40 -4.16 -5.07 -2.13
N ALA A 41 -3.14 -4.81 -1.32
CA ALA A 41 -1.77 -4.58 -1.77
C ALA A 41 -0.78 -5.20 -0.77
N ASN A 42 0.48 -5.39 -1.20
CA ASN A 42 1.53 -5.94 -0.34
C ASN A 42 1.79 -5.10 0.92
N SER A 43 1.72 -3.77 0.78
CA SER A 43 1.72 -2.82 1.89
C SER A 43 0.59 -1.83 1.67
N SER A 44 -0.04 -1.38 2.75
CA SER A 44 -1.17 -0.45 2.69
C SER A 44 -0.79 0.90 2.07
N ASN A 45 0.45 1.38 2.28
CA ASN A 45 0.99 2.59 1.66
C ASN A 45 0.99 2.49 0.13
N ILE A 46 1.53 1.39 -0.41
CA ILE A 46 1.56 1.13 -1.86
C ILE A 46 0.15 1.07 -2.44
N GLY A 47 -0.81 0.46 -1.72
CA GLY A 47 -2.22 0.49 -2.10
C GLY A 47 -2.79 1.90 -2.16
N ALA A 48 -2.51 2.74 -1.17
CA ALA A 48 -2.94 4.14 -1.15
C ALA A 48 -2.33 4.95 -2.31
N TYR A 49 -1.04 4.75 -2.60
CA TYR A 49 -0.37 5.42 -3.72
C TYR A 49 -0.92 4.96 -5.08
N ALA A 50 -1.25 3.68 -5.22
CA ALA A 50 -1.92 3.17 -6.42
C ALA A 50 -3.32 3.77 -6.62
N ALA A 51 -4.08 3.95 -5.53
CA ALA A 51 -5.37 4.65 -5.58
C ALA A 51 -5.21 6.12 -6.01
N ALA A 52 -4.20 6.82 -5.47
CA ALA A 52 -3.89 8.19 -5.86
C ALA A 52 -3.44 8.29 -7.33
N ALA A 53 -2.61 7.35 -7.80
CA ALA A 53 -2.20 7.25 -9.20
C ALA A 53 -3.40 6.99 -10.13
N GLY A 54 -4.31 6.10 -9.74
CA GLY A 54 -5.55 5.83 -10.46
C GLY A 54 -6.45 7.07 -10.58
N LEU A 55 -6.55 7.87 -9.51
CA LEU A 55 -7.22 9.17 -9.55
C LEU A 55 -6.49 10.16 -10.48
N GLY A 56 -5.16 10.19 -10.45
CA GLY A 56 -4.35 11.00 -11.34
C GLY A 56 -4.60 10.67 -12.81
N LEU A 57 -4.68 9.38 -13.16
CA LEU A 57 -5.09 8.92 -14.50
C LEU A 57 -6.50 9.37 -14.85
N ALA A 58 -7.48 9.08 -13.98
CA ALA A 58 -8.89 9.36 -14.25
C ALA A 58 -9.21 10.86 -14.40
N THR A 59 -8.40 11.73 -13.80
CA THR A 59 -8.60 13.18 -13.80
C THR A 59 -7.60 13.95 -14.66
N GLY A 60 -6.61 13.28 -15.26
CA GLY A 60 -5.54 13.93 -16.00
C GLY A 60 -4.60 14.75 -15.13
N ARG A 61 -4.43 14.38 -13.85
CA ARG A 61 -3.69 15.14 -12.84
C ARG A 61 -2.54 14.32 -12.26
N VAL A 62 -1.38 14.40 -12.90
CA VAL A 62 -0.14 13.74 -12.45
C VAL A 62 0.27 14.18 -11.03
N ASP A 63 -0.06 15.42 -10.64
CA ASP A 63 0.27 15.98 -9.33
C ASP A 63 -0.45 15.29 -8.17
N LEU A 64 -1.47 14.48 -8.43
CA LEU A 64 -2.07 13.60 -7.42
C LEU A 64 -1.19 12.38 -7.07
N CYS A 65 -0.24 12.03 -7.93
CA CYS A 65 0.64 10.90 -7.70
C CYS A 65 1.67 11.22 -6.61
N HIS A 66 1.88 10.26 -5.71
CA HIS A 66 3.01 10.30 -4.79
C HIS A 66 4.35 10.26 -5.56
N THR A 67 5.45 10.65 -4.91
CA THR A 67 6.79 10.68 -5.52
C THR A 67 7.76 9.81 -4.73
N ALA A 68 8.78 9.30 -5.41
CA ALA A 68 9.85 8.53 -4.79
C ALA A 68 10.58 9.34 -3.70
N GLU A 69 10.81 10.63 -3.95
CA GLU A 69 11.45 11.55 -2.99
C GLU A 69 10.61 11.71 -1.73
N SER A 70 9.31 12.01 -1.87
CA SER A 70 8.42 12.18 -0.72
C SER A 70 8.23 10.88 0.07
N ASP A 71 8.25 9.71 -0.58
CA ASP A 71 8.14 8.42 0.11
C ASP A 71 9.37 8.15 1.00
N ILE A 72 10.57 8.46 0.50
CA ILE A 72 11.82 8.37 1.28
C ILE A 72 11.79 9.34 2.46
N GLU A 73 11.42 10.60 2.22
CA GLU A 73 11.33 11.61 3.28
C GLU A 73 10.33 11.18 4.36
N LEU A 74 9.14 10.74 3.96
CA LEU A 74 8.09 10.30 4.87
C LEU A 74 8.54 9.15 5.77
N ALA A 75 9.29 8.18 5.24
CA ALA A 75 9.83 7.07 6.02
C ALA A 75 10.77 7.55 7.14
N HIS A 76 11.61 8.56 6.87
CA HIS A 76 12.51 9.14 7.87
C HIS A 76 11.79 10.04 8.88
N VAL A 77 10.82 10.85 8.42
CA VAL A 77 9.97 11.66 9.30
C VAL A 77 9.21 10.75 10.28
N GLY A 78 8.69 9.62 9.82
CA GLY A 78 7.98 8.65 10.66
C GLY A 78 8.84 8.17 11.84
N VAL A 79 10.09 7.79 11.59
CA VAL A 79 11.01 7.39 12.67
C VAL A 79 11.28 8.54 13.63
N GLY A 80 11.44 9.76 13.12
CA GLY A 80 11.60 10.96 13.95
C GLY A 80 10.40 11.23 14.88
N LEU A 81 9.20 10.77 14.49
CA LEU A 81 7.98 10.84 15.28
C LEU A 81 7.75 9.61 16.19
N GLY A 82 8.71 8.68 16.25
CA GLY A 82 8.63 7.47 17.06
C GLY A 82 7.85 6.32 16.42
N LEU A 83 7.57 6.38 15.11
CA LEU A 83 7.02 5.23 14.39
C LEU A 83 8.08 4.13 14.24
N VAL A 84 7.60 2.89 14.14
CA VAL A 84 8.43 1.69 14.04
C VAL A 84 8.05 0.87 12.81
N ASP A 85 8.99 0.06 12.34
CA ASP A 85 8.74 -0.93 11.29
C ASP A 85 7.79 -2.02 11.79
N GLY A 86 6.63 -2.18 11.12
CA GLY A 86 5.61 -3.16 11.48
C GLY A 86 6.05 -4.63 11.42
N ALA A 87 7.12 -4.95 10.69
CA ALA A 87 7.61 -6.32 10.57
C ALA A 87 8.35 -6.83 11.83
N ASN A 88 9.06 -5.95 12.55
CA ASN A 88 9.88 -6.37 13.69
C ASN A 88 9.88 -5.40 14.89
N GLY A 89 9.16 -4.27 14.80
CA GLY A 89 9.06 -3.25 15.84
C GLY A 89 10.30 -2.36 15.99
N ALA A 90 11.26 -2.41 15.06
CA ALA A 90 12.47 -1.58 15.14
C ALA A 90 12.19 -0.14 14.72
N GLY A 91 12.78 0.83 15.43
CA GLY A 91 12.80 2.26 15.06
C GLY A 91 13.74 2.54 13.89
N ARG A 92 13.42 1.97 12.73
CA ARG A 92 14.14 2.17 11.46
C ARG A 92 13.16 2.64 10.40
N ALA A 93 13.66 3.35 9.39
CA ALA A 93 12.84 3.94 8.34
C ALA A 93 12.40 2.88 7.33
N TRP A 94 11.82 1.77 7.78
CA TRP A 94 11.36 0.68 6.91
C TRP A 94 9.86 0.53 7.13
N CYS A 95 9.16 0.07 6.09
CA CYS A 95 7.74 -0.22 6.15
C CYS A 95 7.54 -1.69 5.79
N ASP A 96 6.90 -2.46 6.67
CA ASP A 96 6.67 -3.89 6.52
C ASP A 96 7.96 -4.69 6.19
N GLY A 97 9.08 -4.28 6.78
CA GLY A 97 10.39 -4.90 6.52
C GLY A 97 11.03 -4.50 5.19
N ILE A 98 10.51 -3.51 4.48
CA ILE A 98 11.01 -3.05 3.18
C ILE A 98 11.77 -1.71 3.35
N PRO A 99 13.01 -1.60 2.83
CA PRO A 99 13.78 -0.36 2.91
C PRO A 99 13.19 0.74 1.99
N PRO A 100 13.38 2.04 2.30
CA PRO A 100 12.77 3.15 1.56
C PRO A 100 13.03 3.13 0.07
N ALA A 101 14.26 2.82 -0.33
CA ALA A 101 14.64 2.81 -1.74
C ALA A 101 13.84 1.80 -2.58
N ALA A 102 13.43 0.67 -1.99
CA ALA A 102 12.63 -0.34 -2.69
C ALA A 102 11.17 0.12 -2.85
N ASN A 103 10.57 0.72 -1.82
CA ASN A 103 9.23 1.31 -1.93
C ASN A 103 9.21 2.48 -2.92
N ALA A 104 10.19 3.37 -2.85
CA ALA A 104 10.35 4.51 -3.72
C ALA A 104 10.46 4.11 -5.21
N ALA A 105 11.13 3.00 -5.52
CA ALA A 105 11.20 2.48 -6.89
C ALA A 105 9.82 2.06 -7.43
N VAL A 106 8.97 1.47 -6.57
CA VAL A 106 7.58 1.12 -6.95
C VAL A 106 6.75 2.39 -7.16
N VAL A 107 6.90 3.39 -6.30
CA VAL A 107 6.23 4.69 -6.45
C VAL A 107 6.63 5.37 -7.76
N GLU A 108 7.91 5.34 -8.12
CA GLU A 108 8.41 5.90 -9.37
C GLU A 108 7.79 5.21 -10.59
N ILE A 109 7.67 3.88 -10.57
CA ILE A 109 7.02 3.13 -11.64
C ILE A 109 5.54 3.53 -11.75
N MET A 110 4.83 3.63 -10.63
CA MET A 110 3.41 4.04 -10.62
C MET A 110 3.22 5.43 -11.24
N ARG A 111 4.04 6.40 -10.82
CA ARG A 111 3.98 7.76 -11.36
C ARG A 111 4.31 7.78 -12.86
N ASN A 112 5.34 7.05 -13.29
CA ASN A 112 5.68 6.94 -14.71
C ASN A 112 4.55 6.35 -15.55
N ILE A 113 3.81 5.36 -15.03
CA ILE A 113 2.63 4.83 -15.71
C ILE A 113 1.61 5.95 -15.94
N VAL A 114 1.36 6.79 -14.94
CA VAL A 114 0.42 7.93 -15.07
C VAL A 114 0.93 8.94 -16.09
N GLU A 115 2.19 9.39 -15.96
CA GLU A 115 2.78 10.37 -16.85
C GLU A 115 2.75 9.92 -18.31
N ARG A 116 3.24 8.71 -18.60
CA ARG A 116 3.28 8.17 -19.97
C ARG A 116 1.89 7.93 -20.54
N SER A 117 0.90 7.60 -19.71
CA SER A 117 -0.48 7.39 -20.16
C SER A 117 -1.20 8.70 -20.50
N LEU A 118 -0.75 9.82 -19.94
CA LEU A 118 -1.33 11.15 -20.17
C LEU A 118 -0.57 11.95 -21.23
N GLU A 119 0.58 11.47 -21.67
CA GLU A 119 1.33 12.06 -22.78
C GLU A 119 0.63 11.88 -24.12
N ALA A 120 0.87 12.83 -25.03
CA ALA A 120 0.43 12.69 -26.40
C ALA A 120 1.12 11.48 -27.05
N GLU A 121 0.40 10.79 -27.93
CA GLU A 121 0.86 9.57 -28.58
C GLU A 121 2.23 9.78 -29.25
N TYR A 122 3.25 9.09 -28.72
CA TYR A 122 4.60 9.14 -29.26
C TYR A 122 4.76 8.05 -30.34
N VAL A 123 4.43 8.40 -31.59
CA VAL A 123 4.73 7.52 -32.73
C VAL A 123 6.22 7.66 -33.06
N ARG A 124 7.03 6.71 -32.60
CA ARG A 124 8.43 6.60 -33.00
C ARG A 124 8.48 6.32 -34.51
N LYS A 125 8.92 7.30 -35.30
CA LYS A 125 9.22 7.09 -36.72
C LYS A 125 10.52 6.29 -36.80
N PHE A 126 10.44 5.10 -37.38
CA PHE A 126 11.59 4.26 -37.72
C PHE A 126 12.17 4.68 -39.06
#